data_AF-A0A951ZCP9-F1
#
_entry.id   AF-A0A951ZCP9-F1
#
_cell.length_a   1.000
_cell.length_b   1.000
_cell.length_c   1.000
_cell.angle_alpha   90.00
_cell.angle_beta   90.00
_cell.angle_gamma   90.00
#
_symmetry.space_group_name_H-M   'P 1'
#
loop_
_entity.id
_entity.type
_entity.pdbx_description
1 polymer ?
#
loop_
_entity_poly.entity_id
_entity_poly.type
_entity_poly.pdbx_seq_one_letter_code
_entity_poly.pdbx_strand_id
1 'polypeptide(L)'
;MISIRTLAASLGLLVLLGGAAGAADDAGVDAPTILITGANRGIGLEFVRQSAERGWQVIATARKPAEAAELQALAAGNPRIVIEPLDVTDFDQIDALAAKYRDRPIDVLLNNAGISGSMQDQMFGRHSDWAMFERILRTNTIAPLKMAEAFLPHLLASGQKKLVNVSSSEGSIG
;
A
#
# COMPACT_ATOMS: atom_id res chain seq x y z
N MET A 1 48.89 8.62 -61.30
CA MET A 1 48.90 9.48 -60.08
C MET A 1 47.88 8.88 -59.13
N ILE A 2 48.28 7.91 -58.31
CA ILE A 2 48.72 8.02 -56.90
C ILE A 2 47.54 8.26 -55.93
N SER A 3 47.24 7.18 -55.20
CA SER A 3 46.47 7.03 -53.96
C SER A 3 46.91 8.00 -52.85
N ILE A 4 46.01 8.36 -51.92
CA ILE A 4 46.28 8.41 -50.46
C ILE A 4 44.97 8.34 -49.66
N ARG A 5 45.01 7.52 -48.61
CA ARG A 5 44.03 7.24 -47.54
C ARG A 5 44.12 8.28 -46.40
N THR A 6 43.06 8.44 -45.58
CA THR A 6 43.03 8.65 -44.10
C THR A 6 41.53 8.71 -43.71
N LEU A 7 40.86 7.72 -43.13
CA LEU A 7 40.86 7.12 -41.77
C LEU A 7 40.68 8.09 -40.57
N ALA A 8 39.43 8.22 -40.09
CA ALA A 8 39.02 8.38 -38.67
C ALA A 8 37.49 8.15 -38.65
N ALA A 9 36.90 7.06 -38.15
CA ALA A 9 36.91 6.46 -36.82
C ALA A 9 36.25 7.34 -35.73
N SER A 10 34.94 7.17 -35.56
CA SER A 10 34.14 7.40 -34.34
C SER A 10 32.72 6.88 -34.65
N LEU A 11 32.44 5.59 -34.55
CA LEU A 11 32.04 4.86 -33.33
C LEU A 11 31.17 5.68 -32.36
N GLY A 12 29.86 5.53 -32.52
CA GLY A 12 28.81 6.04 -31.63
C GLY A 12 27.55 5.20 -31.88
N LEU A 13 27.58 4.00 -31.32
CA LEU A 13 26.65 2.89 -31.46
C LEU A 13 25.17 3.29 -31.38
N LEU A 14 24.47 3.19 -32.51
CA LEU A 14 23.00 3.14 -32.58
C LEU A 14 22.56 1.78 -32.04
N VAL A 15 22.26 1.71 -30.73
CA VAL A 15 21.65 0.52 -30.14
C VAL A 15 20.15 0.56 -30.42
N LEU A 16 19.77 -0.06 -31.54
CA LEU A 16 18.46 -0.69 -31.69
C LEU A 16 18.46 -1.96 -30.82
N LEU A 17 17.94 -1.85 -29.60
CA LEU A 17 17.39 -2.98 -28.86
C LEU A 17 15.90 -2.63 -28.71
N GLY A 18 15.04 -3.18 -29.55
CA GLY A 18 14.77 -4.61 -29.56
C GLY A 18 13.51 -4.77 -28.73
N GLY A 19 12.37 -4.65 -29.40
CA GLY A 19 11.09 -5.08 -28.84
C GLY A 19 11.18 -6.55 -28.52
N ALA A 20 11.56 -6.86 -27.29
CA ALA A 20 11.20 -8.11 -26.67
C ALA A 20 9.86 -7.85 -25.97
N ALA A 21 8.78 -8.21 -26.66
CA ALA A 21 7.62 -8.77 -25.99
C ALA A 21 8.13 -10.00 -25.22
N GLY A 22 8.73 -9.75 -24.06
CA GLY A 22 9.25 -10.75 -23.14
C GLY A 22 8.21 -10.97 -22.08
N ALA A 23 7.42 -12.03 -22.27
CA ALA A 23 6.60 -12.71 -21.28
C ALA A 23 6.11 -11.83 -20.12
N ALA A 24 4.97 -11.17 -20.33
CA ALA A 24 4.01 -11.05 -19.24
C ALA A 24 3.66 -12.49 -18.83
N ASP A 25 4.43 -13.04 -17.89
CA ASP A 25 4.11 -14.32 -17.28
C ASP A 25 2.68 -14.22 -16.75
N ASP A 26 1.90 -15.24 -17.10
CA ASP A 26 0.47 -15.48 -16.91
C ASP A 26 0.04 -15.58 -15.42
N ALA A 27 0.69 -14.84 -14.53
CA ALA A 27 0.49 -14.91 -13.08
C ALA A 27 -0.39 -13.78 -12.51
N GLY A 28 -1.08 -13.01 -13.38
CA GLY A 28 -1.35 -11.60 -13.07
C GLY A 28 -2.80 -11.10 -13.08
N VAL A 29 -3.76 -11.80 -13.70
CA VAL A 29 -5.13 -11.26 -13.87
C VAL A 29 -6.13 -11.84 -12.85
N ASP A 30 -5.90 -13.07 -12.37
CA ASP A 30 -6.79 -13.77 -11.42
C ASP A 30 -6.29 -13.78 -9.97
N ALA A 31 -5.09 -13.26 -9.69
CA ALA A 31 -4.55 -13.23 -8.34
C ALA A 31 -5.34 -12.24 -7.47
N PRO A 32 -5.86 -12.68 -6.29
CA PRO A 32 -6.64 -11.82 -5.42
C PRO A 32 -5.83 -10.62 -4.93
N THR A 33 -6.51 -9.49 -4.75
CA THR A 33 -5.87 -8.23 -4.35
C THR A 33 -6.22 -7.86 -2.91
N ILE A 34 -5.21 -7.49 -2.11
CA ILE A 34 -5.37 -6.97 -0.75
C ILE A 34 -4.82 -5.55 -0.63
N LEU A 35 -5.61 -4.65 -0.05
CA LEU A 35 -5.22 -3.29 0.32
C LEU A 35 -5.02 -3.23 1.84
N ILE A 36 -3.82 -2.84 2.29
CA ILE A 36 -3.44 -2.82 3.71
C ILE A 36 -3.11 -1.40 4.15
N THR A 37 -3.82 -0.90 5.16
CA THR A 37 -3.49 0.39 5.78
C THR A 37 -2.41 0.27 6.85
N GLY A 38 -1.47 1.21 6.92
CA GLY A 38 -0.45 1.25 7.98
C GLY A 38 0.56 0.09 7.91
N ALA A 39 1.03 -0.25 6.72
CA ALA A 39 1.89 -1.40 6.45
C ALA A 39 3.39 -1.16 6.66
N ASN A 40 3.79 -0.01 7.21
CA ASN A 40 5.19 0.39 7.27
C ASN A 40 6.03 -0.38 8.32
N ARG A 41 5.39 -1.13 9.23
CA ARG A 41 6.03 -1.95 10.28
C ARG A 41 5.03 -2.91 10.92
N GLY A 42 5.52 -3.78 11.81
CA GLY A 42 4.70 -4.59 12.71
C GLY A 42 3.71 -5.51 11.98
N ILE A 43 2.49 -5.62 12.53
CA ILE A 43 1.46 -6.53 12.01
C ILE A 43 1.10 -6.22 10.55
N GLY A 44 0.97 -4.93 10.19
CA GLY A 44 0.68 -4.54 8.81
C GLY A 44 1.74 -4.98 7.81
N LEU A 45 3.03 -4.84 8.15
CA LEU A 45 4.14 -5.31 7.33
C LEU A 45 4.13 -6.83 7.17
N GLU A 46 3.82 -7.55 8.25
CA GLU A 46 3.73 -9.00 8.23
C GLU A 46 2.57 -9.50 7.35
N PHE A 47 1.44 -8.81 7.34
CA PHE A 47 0.36 -9.08 6.39
C PHE A 47 0.81 -8.89 4.94
N VAL A 48 1.62 -7.87 4.64
CA VAL A 48 2.21 -7.68 3.30
C VAL A 48 3.04 -8.89 2.91
N ARG A 49 3.95 -9.32 3.79
CA ARG A 49 4.86 -10.44 3.55
C ARG A 49 4.10 -11.72 3.26
N GLN A 50 3.19 -12.11 4.16
CA GLN A 50 2.44 -13.36 3.99
C GLN A 50 1.50 -13.33 2.79
N SER A 51 0.88 -12.18 2.49
CA SER A 51 -0.02 -12.08 1.33
C SER A 51 0.77 -12.23 0.03
N ALA A 52 1.92 -11.56 -0.08
CA ALA A 52 2.77 -11.65 -1.25
C ALA A 52 3.36 -13.06 -1.43
N GLU A 53 3.78 -13.73 -0.35
CA GLU A 53 4.23 -15.14 -0.37
C GLU A 53 3.13 -16.11 -0.82
N ARG A 54 1.85 -15.79 -0.55
CA ARG A 54 0.68 -16.53 -1.03
C ARG A 54 0.30 -16.19 -2.48
N GLY A 55 1.08 -15.35 -3.16
CA GLY A 55 0.85 -14.96 -4.56
C GLY A 55 -0.19 -13.86 -4.76
N TRP A 56 -0.66 -13.20 -3.69
CA TRP A 56 -1.63 -12.11 -3.80
C TRP A 56 -0.98 -10.83 -4.32
N GLN A 57 -1.78 -9.99 -4.97
CA GLN A 57 -1.37 -8.62 -5.27
C GLN A 57 -1.61 -7.76 -4.02
N VAL A 58 -0.59 -7.04 -3.58
CA VAL A 58 -0.61 -6.27 -2.33
C VAL A 58 -0.45 -4.80 -2.63
N ILE A 59 -1.44 -4.01 -2.24
CA ILE A 59 -1.36 -2.56 -2.16
C ILE A 59 -1.07 -2.23 -0.69
N ALA A 60 0.20 -1.98 -0.37
CA ALA A 60 0.66 -1.66 0.97
C ALA A 60 0.74 -0.14 1.13
N THR A 61 0.10 0.42 2.16
CA THR A 61 0.13 1.87 2.34
C THR A 61 0.96 2.29 3.55
N ALA A 62 1.62 3.44 3.42
CA ALA A 62 2.36 4.07 4.50
C ALA A 62 2.24 5.60 4.38
N ARG A 63 2.17 6.34 5.50
CA ARG A 63 2.11 7.82 5.46
C ARG A 63 3.31 8.43 4.72
N LYS A 64 4.47 7.82 4.90
CA LYS A 64 5.72 8.26 4.29
C LYS A 64 6.48 7.05 3.75
N PRO A 65 6.18 6.61 2.52
CA PRO A 65 6.80 5.41 1.93
C PRO A 65 8.33 5.46 1.94
N ALA A 66 8.92 6.64 1.76
CA ALA A 66 10.38 6.83 1.78
C ALA A 66 11.03 6.54 3.14
N GLU A 67 10.28 6.65 4.25
CA GLU A 67 10.77 6.36 5.60
C GLU A 67 10.47 4.90 6.02
N ALA A 68 9.74 4.12 5.21
CA ALA A 68 9.31 2.76 5.53
C ALA A 68 10.33 1.70 5.07
N ALA A 69 11.54 1.73 5.63
CA ALA A 69 12.68 0.93 5.16
C ALA A 69 12.39 -0.59 5.04
N GLU A 70 11.72 -1.19 6.03
CA GLU A 70 11.38 -2.62 6.01
C GLU A 70 10.36 -2.95 4.90
N LEU A 71 9.38 -2.08 4.68
CA LEU A 71 8.40 -2.25 3.62
C LEU A 71 9.05 -2.09 2.23
N GLN A 72 9.96 -1.12 2.08
CA GLN A 72 10.73 -0.93 0.86
C GLN A 72 11.60 -2.16 0.56
N ALA A 73 12.28 -2.70 1.56
CA ALA A 73 13.08 -3.91 1.42
C ALA A 73 12.24 -5.13 1.00
N LEU A 74 11.03 -5.26 1.57
CA LEU A 74 10.11 -6.34 1.22
C LEU A 74 9.55 -6.22 -0.20
N ALA A 75 9.27 -5.00 -0.66
CA ALA A 75 8.82 -4.74 -2.02
C ALA A 75 9.93 -4.83 -3.07
N ALA A 76 11.20 -4.65 -2.67
CA ALA A 76 12.34 -4.69 -3.56
C ALA A 76 12.43 -6.06 -4.28
N GLY A 77 12.26 -6.04 -5.61
CA GLY A 77 12.27 -7.25 -6.42
C GLY A 77 11.01 -8.12 -6.34
N ASN A 78 9.99 -7.70 -5.59
CA ASN A 78 8.70 -8.39 -5.54
C ASN A 78 7.63 -7.62 -6.35
N PRO A 79 7.33 -8.04 -7.59
CA PRO A 79 6.39 -7.31 -8.46
C PRO A 79 4.95 -7.34 -7.96
N ARG A 80 4.64 -8.13 -6.92
CA ARG A 80 3.30 -8.20 -6.34
C ARG A 80 3.01 -7.12 -5.30
N ILE A 81 4.03 -6.40 -4.85
CA ILE A 81 3.88 -5.40 -3.79
C ILE A 81 4.01 -4.00 -4.40
N VAL A 82 2.95 -3.22 -4.29
CA VAL A 82 2.94 -1.79 -4.61
C VAL A 82 2.84 -1.01 -3.31
N ILE A 83 3.68 0.01 -3.15
CA ILE A 83 3.66 0.88 -1.97
C ILE A 83 3.01 2.21 -2.34
N GLU A 84 1.97 2.59 -1.60
CA GLU A 84 1.25 3.85 -1.80
C GLU A 84 1.39 4.79 -0.59
N PRO A 85 1.56 6.10 -0.81
CA PRO A 85 1.45 7.08 0.26
C PRO A 85 -0.02 7.20 0.71
N LEU A 86 -0.27 7.07 2.01
CA LEU A 86 -1.61 7.31 2.57
C LEU A 86 -1.53 7.73 4.04
N ASP A 87 -2.05 8.91 4.35
CA ASP A 87 -2.53 9.24 5.69
C ASP A 87 -4.05 8.98 5.76
N VAL A 88 -4.45 7.97 6.53
CA VAL A 88 -5.86 7.59 6.66
C VAL A 88 -6.71 8.65 7.37
N THR A 89 -6.09 9.66 7.98
CA THR A 89 -6.82 10.80 8.56
C THR A 89 -7.12 11.90 7.54
N ASP A 90 -6.50 11.85 6.36
CA ASP A 90 -6.71 12.74 5.23
C ASP A 90 -7.65 12.08 4.21
N PHE A 91 -8.89 12.54 4.16
CA PHE A 91 -9.93 11.91 3.34
C PHE A 91 -9.75 12.16 1.86
N ASP A 92 -9.11 13.27 1.49
CA ASP A 92 -8.81 13.56 0.09
C ASP A 92 -7.76 12.58 -0.44
N GLN A 93 -6.80 12.17 0.40
CA GLN A 93 -5.86 11.10 0.03
C GLN A 93 -6.54 9.74 -0.12
N ILE A 94 -7.52 9.42 0.74
CA ILE A 94 -8.32 8.18 0.62
C ILE A 94 -9.07 8.16 -0.71
N ASP A 95 -9.77 9.26 -1.02
CA ASP A 95 -10.59 9.36 -2.23
C ASP A 95 -9.74 9.39 -3.50
N ALA A 96 -8.58 10.06 -3.47
CA ALA A 96 -7.62 10.04 -4.55
C ALA A 96 -7.06 8.63 -4.79
N LEU A 97 -6.77 7.87 -3.73
CA LEU A 97 -6.29 6.50 -3.85
C LEU A 97 -7.37 5.56 -4.41
N ALA A 98 -8.61 5.67 -3.93
CA ALA A 98 -9.73 4.91 -4.49
C ALA A 98 -9.93 5.24 -5.98
N ALA A 99 -9.89 6.52 -6.35
CA ALA A 99 -9.98 6.96 -7.75
C ALA A 99 -8.85 6.41 -8.62
N LYS A 100 -7.61 6.36 -8.11
CA LYS A 100 -6.45 5.79 -8.80
C LYS A 100 -6.66 4.31 -9.14
N TYR A 101 -7.37 3.56 -8.30
CA TYR A 101 -7.63 2.13 -8.47
C TYR A 101 -9.04 1.82 -8.97
N ARG A 102 -9.80 2.80 -9.49
CA ARG A 102 -11.26 2.69 -9.74
C ARG A 102 -11.73 1.44 -10.50
N ASP A 103 -10.90 0.92 -11.40
CA ASP A 103 -11.21 -0.24 -12.25
C ASP A 103 -10.55 -1.54 -11.72
N ARG A 104 -10.00 -1.50 -10.51
CA ARG A 104 -9.31 -2.62 -9.87
C ARG A 104 -10.18 -3.22 -8.76
N PRO A 105 -10.63 -4.48 -8.90
CA PRO A 105 -11.24 -5.23 -7.81
C PRO A 105 -10.26 -5.40 -6.65
N ILE A 106 -10.76 -5.26 -5.42
CA ILE A 106 -9.99 -5.49 -4.19
C ILE A 106 -10.73 -6.54 -3.38
N ASP A 107 -10.11 -7.71 -3.17
CA ASP A 107 -10.70 -8.83 -2.45
C ASP A 107 -10.76 -8.60 -0.95
N VAL A 108 -9.74 -7.94 -0.41
CA VAL A 108 -9.63 -7.64 1.01
C VAL A 108 -9.19 -6.18 1.20
N LEU A 109 -10.04 -5.39 1.86
CA LEU A 109 -9.62 -4.14 2.50
C LEU A 109 -9.29 -4.44 3.96
N LEU A 110 -8.02 -4.29 4.33
CA LEU A 110 -7.52 -4.52 5.68
C LEU A 110 -7.13 -3.19 6.33
N ASN A 111 -8.03 -2.69 7.18
CA ASN A 111 -7.80 -1.52 8.01
C ASN A 111 -6.91 -1.91 9.21
N ASN A 112 -5.62 -1.67 9.09
CA ASN A 112 -4.64 -1.94 10.15
C ASN A 112 -3.99 -0.66 10.72
N ALA A 113 -4.05 0.47 10.00
CA ALA A 113 -3.55 1.73 10.52
C ALA A 113 -4.22 2.06 11.86
N GLY A 114 -3.40 2.32 12.88
CA GLY A 114 -3.88 2.64 14.21
C GLY A 114 -2.83 3.37 15.03
N ILE A 115 -3.29 4.17 15.97
CA ILE A 115 -2.46 4.82 16.98
C ILE A 115 -3.04 4.57 18.38
N SER A 116 -2.18 4.61 19.39
CA SER A 116 -2.58 4.61 20.79
C SER A 116 -2.12 5.92 21.44
N GLY A 117 -2.86 6.35 22.46
CA GLY A 117 -2.41 7.38 23.37
C GLY A 117 -1.43 6.80 24.40
N SER A 118 -0.79 7.68 25.16
CA SER A 118 -0.07 7.33 26.38
C SER A 118 -1.07 7.12 27.52
N MET A 119 -0.91 6.05 28.31
CA MET A 119 -1.76 5.80 29.48
C MET A 119 -1.66 6.93 30.50
N GLN A 120 -0.51 7.58 30.58
CA GLN A 120 -0.24 8.68 31.49
C GLN A 120 -0.98 9.96 31.07
N ASP A 121 -1.13 10.17 29.75
CA ASP A 121 -1.71 11.38 29.18
C ASP A 121 -3.23 11.26 28.92
N GLN A 122 -3.79 10.07 29.15
CA GLN A 122 -5.19 9.73 28.93
C GLN A 122 -5.83 9.10 30.17
N MET A 123 -5.49 9.63 31.36
CA MET A 123 -6.07 9.19 32.62
C MET A 123 -7.40 9.89 32.88
N PHE A 124 -8.50 9.15 32.75
CA PHE A 124 -9.84 9.65 33.05
C PHE A 124 -9.91 10.25 34.46
N GLY A 125 -10.49 11.46 34.57
CA GLY A 125 -10.63 12.19 35.83
C GLY A 125 -9.34 12.84 36.36
N ARG A 126 -8.21 12.73 35.65
CA ARG A 126 -6.96 13.42 36.02
C ARG A 126 -6.43 14.30 34.90
N HIS A 127 -6.15 13.70 33.75
CA HIS A 127 -5.61 14.39 32.59
C HIS A 127 -6.11 13.70 31.33
N SER A 128 -6.74 14.48 30.47
CA SER A 128 -7.26 13.99 29.20
C SER A 128 -6.81 14.95 28.12
N ASP A 129 -5.79 14.55 27.36
CA ASP A 129 -5.44 15.24 26.13
C ASP A 129 -6.50 14.91 25.07
N TRP A 130 -7.51 15.78 25.00
CA TRP A 130 -8.63 15.64 24.06
C TRP A 130 -8.19 15.68 22.61
N ALA A 131 -7.11 16.40 22.27
CA ALA A 131 -6.61 16.44 20.90
C ALA A 131 -6.03 15.09 20.48
N MET A 132 -5.30 14.41 21.38
CA MET A 132 -4.87 13.03 21.14
C MET A 132 -6.06 12.07 21.07
N PHE A 133 -7.06 12.23 21.93
CA PHE A 133 -8.27 11.40 21.91
C PHE A 133 -9.02 11.52 20.57
N GLU A 134 -9.23 12.75 20.08
CA GLU A 134 -9.79 13.01 18.75
C GLU A 134 -8.94 12.37 17.65
N ARG A 135 -7.60 12.43 17.75
CA ARG A 135 -6.72 11.81 16.76
C ARG A 135 -6.85 10.28 16.77
N ILE A 136 -7.00 9.67 17.94
CA ILE A 136 -7.23 8.22 18.09
C ILE A 136 -8.56 7.84 17.44
N LEU A 137 -9.65 8.53 17.77
CA LEU A 137 -10.96 8.27 17.17
C LEU A 137 -10.93 8.46 15.64
N ARG A 138 -10.27 9.53 15.18
CA ARG A 138 -10.13 9.81 13.75
C ARG A 138 -9.37 8.70 13.03
N THR A 139 -8.26 8.22 13.59
CA THR A 139 -7.42 7.19 12.97
C THR A 139 -8.01 5.79 13.09
N ASN A 140 -8.53 5.41 14.26
CA ASN A 140 -8.87 4.03 14.56
C ASN A 140 -10.35 3.70 14.32
N THR A 141 -11.21 4.72 14.19
CA THR A 141 -12.68 4.53 14.07
C THR A 141 -13.24 5.17 12.82
N ILE A 142 -13.03 6.49 12.66
CA ILE A 142 -13.61 7.23 11.55
C ILE A 142 -12.92 6.84 10.23
N ALA A 143 -11.58 6.77 10.22
CA ALA A 143 -10.83 6.43 9.03
C ALA A 143 -11.16 5.04 8.45
N PRO A 144 -11.27 3.95 9.23
CA PRO A 144 -11.75 2.66 8.72
C PRO A 144 -13.11 2.72 8.03
N LEU A 145 -14.05 3.52 8.55
CA LEU A 145 -15.36 3.73 7.93
C LEU A 145 -15.23 4.50 6.61
N LYS A 146 -14.41 5.56 6.58
CA LYS A 146 -14.16 6.31 5.35
C LYS A 146 -13.46 5.47 4.27
N MET A 147 -12.50 4.64 4.67
CA MET A 147 -11.88 3.64 3.78
C MET A 147 -12.93 2.66 3.24
N ALA A 148 -13.85 2.19 4.09
CA ALA A 148 -14.95 1.31 3.67
C ALA A 148 -15.82 1.96 2.60
N GLU A 149 -16.22 3.22 2.82
CA GLU A 149 -17.05 3.99 1.89
C GLU A 149 -16.35 4.19 0.54
N ALA A 150 -15.11 4.66 0.55
CA ALA A 150 -14.36 4.95 -0.67
C ALA A 150 -14.06 3.69 -1.50
N PHE A 151 -13.73 2.57 -0.83
CA PHE A 151 -13.36 1.32 -1.51
C PHE A 151 -14.52 0.33 -1.69
N LEU A 152 -15.75 0.67 -1.29
CA LEU A 152 -16.93 -0.18 -1.46
C LEU A 152 -17.12 -0.66 -2.91
N PRO A 153 -17.01 0.18 -3.95
CA PRO A 153 -17.16 -0.29 -5.33
C PRO A 153 -16.13 -1.37 -5.72
N HIS A 154 -14.90 -1.25 -5.22
CA HIS A 154 -13.81 -2.19 -5.48
C HIS A 154 -14.04 -3.54 -4.80
N LEU A 155 -14.56 -3.51 -3.57
CA LEU A 155 -14.96 -4.70 -2.82
C LEU A 155 -16.14 -5.39 -3.51
N LEU A 156 -17.14 -4.66 -3.98
CA LEU A 156 -18.29 -5.24 -4.67
C LEU A 156 -17.90 -5.88 -6.02
N ALA A 157 -16.89 -5.33 -6.69
CA ALA A 157 -16.36 -5.88 -7.93
C ALA A 157 -15.49 -7.14 -7.74
N SER A 158 -15.04 -7.44 -6.51
CA SER A 158 -14.10 -8.55 -6.24
C SER A 158 -14.78 -9.87 -5.93
N GLY A 159 -14.01 -10.95 -5.91
CA GLY A 159 -14.52 -12.28 -5.59
C GLY A 159 -14.86 -12.42 -4.10
N GLN A 160 -13.93 -12.01 -3.23
CA GLN A 160 -14.05 -12.27 -1.79
C GLN A 160 -14.85 -11.23 -1.01
N LYS A 161 -14.82 -9.95 -1.42
CA LYS A 161 -15.61 -8.86 -0.82
C LYS A 161 -15.42 -8.70 0.69
N LYS A 162 -14.18 -8.79 1.18
CA LYS A 162 -13.88 -8.77 2.61
C LYS A 162 -13.44 -7.38 3.07
N LEU A 163 -14.07 -6.89 4.13
CA LEU A 163 -13.61 -5.75 4.90
C LEU A 163 -13.17 -6.23 6.28
N VAL A 164 -11.91 -5.97 6.64
CA VAL A 164 -11.29 -6.44 7.87
C VAL A 164 -10.76 -5.24 8.64
N ASN A 165 -11.16 -5.10 9.90
CA ASN A 165 -10.63 -4.10 10.82
C ASN A 165 -9.76 -4.81 11.87
N VAL A 166 -8.51 -4.38 12.00
CA VAL A 166 -7.63 -4.84 13.09
C VAL A 166 -7.90 -3.99 14.33
N SER A 167 -8.54 -4.58 15.33
CA SER A 167 -8.78 -3.96 16.64
C SER A 167 -7.75 -4.43 17.69
N SER A 168 -7.93 -4.03 18.94
CA SER A 168 -7.18 -4.56 20.09
C SER A 168 -7.97 -5.64 20.85
N SER A 169 -7.32 -6.27 21.83
CA SER A 169 -7.95 -7.21 22.78
C SER A 169 -9.14 -6.62 23.51
N GLU A 170 -9.09 -5.34 23.84
CA GLU A 170 -10.13 -4.64 24.57
C GLU A 170 -11.36 -4.41 23.70
N GLY A 171 -11.18 -4.34 22.37
CA GLY A 171 -12.26 -4.26 21.40
C GLY A 171 -12.99 -5.59 21.14
N SER A 172 -12.49 -6.72 21.67
CA SER A 172 -13.16 -8.03 21.54
C SER A 172 -14.03 -8.40 22.74
N ILE A 173 -14.07 -7.54 23.77
CA ILE A 173 -14.84 -7.74 25.00
C ILE A 173 -16.14 -6.95 24.87
N GLY A 174 -17.29 -7.64 24.97
CA GLY A 174 -18.64 -7.07 24.91
C GLY A 174 -19.65 -7.99 25.56
#